data_AF-A0A920LNK3-F1
#
_entry.id   AF-A0A920LNK3-F1
#
_cell.length_a   1.000
_cell.length_b   1.000
_cell.length_c   1.000
_cell.angle_alpha   90.00
_cell.angle_beta   90.00
_cell.angle_gamma   90.00
#
_symmetry.space_group_name_H-M   'P 1'
#
loop_
_entity.id
_entity.type
_entity.pdbx_description
1 polymer ?
#
loop_
_entity_poly.entity_id
_entity_poly.type
_entity_poly.pdbx_seq_one_letter_code
_entity_poly.pdbx_strand_id
1 'polypeptide(L)'
;MLNAAWLDPEQLQVMHRTEALGVAYDYVRLFTGVVTHLPVLEAGGEIVAPTQPVFGYAARRGVLDVGGGYPAGLDRIPARNRRFQTFSQASAAALVHTLAGSGEPTVDGFVARVVEDRGFRRKVNDDLQARAVHGEGPWKIQDAESVDIRDFL
;
A
#
# COMPACT_ATOMS: atom_id res chain seq x y z
N MET A 1 -13.58 -6.43 -5.54
CA MET A 1 -13.53 -5.13 -6.24
C MET A 1 -12.66 -4.22 -5.38
N LEU A 2 -11.71 -3.49 -5.96
CA LEU A 2 -10.97 -2.48 -5.21
C LEU A 2 -11.91 -1.28 -5.03
N ASN A 3 -12.09 -0.81 -3.81
CA ASN A 3 -12.94 0.35 -3.55
C ASN A 3 -12.07 1.62 -3.71
N ALA A 4 -12.58 2.57 -4.48
CA ALA A 4 -12.00 3.90 -4.60
C ALA A 4 -12.89 4.85 -3.78
N ALA A 5 -12.29 5.62 -2.87
CA ALA A 5 -13.01 6.49 -1.94
C ALA A 5 -12.80 7.94 -2.36
N TRP A 6 -13.89 8.66 -2.67
CA TRP A 6 -13.83 10.06 -3.06
C TRP A 6 -13.88 10.93 -1.83
N LEU A 7 -12.74 11.55 -1.54
CA LEU A 7 -12.48 12.27 -0.31
C LEU A 7 -12.54 13.77 -0.59
N ASP A 8 -13.14 14.51 0.34
CA ASP A 8 -12.94 15.96 0.40
C ASP A 8 -11.50 16.29 0.89
N PRO A 9 -11.07 17.56 0.83
CA PRO A 9 -9.72 17.94 1.26
C PRO A 9 -9.39 17.59 2.72
N GLU A 10 -10.36 17.66 3.63
CA GLU A 10 -10.14 17.35 5.06
C GLU A 10 -9.94 15.84 5.26
N GLN A 11 -10.78 15.03 4.61
CA GLN A 11 -10.66 13.58 4.59
C GLN A 11 -9.36 13.12 3.92
N LEU A 12 -8.94 13.78 2.84
CA LEU A 12 -7.67 13.49 2.18
C LEU A 12 -6.48 13.77 3.11
N GLN A 13 -6.54 14.82 3.94
CA GLN A 13 -5.52 15.07 4.97
C GLN A 13 -5.47 14.00 6.07
N VAL A 14 -6.61 13.40 6.43
CA VAL A 14 -6.61 12.20 7.30
C VAL A 14 -5.88 11.05 6.60
N MET A 15 -6.16 10.82 5.32
CA MET A 15 -5.54 9.74 4.56
C MET A 15 -4.01 9.94 4.41
N HIS A 16 -3.56 11.16 4.10
CA HIS A 16 -2.13 11.47 4.02
C HIS A 16 -1.38 11.15 5.32
N ARG A 17 -2.03 11.37 6.47
CA ARG A 17 -1.48 11.07 7.80
C ARG A 17 -1.32 9.58 8.04
N THR A 18 -2.38 8.81 7.77
CA THR A 18 -2.35 7.35 7.96
C THR A 18 -1.39 6.64 7.01
N GLU A 19 -1.17 7.22 5.83
CA GLU A 19 -0.19 6.73 4.85
C GLU A 19 1.23 7.27 5.10
N ALA A 20 1.45 8.05 6.18
CA ALA A 20 2.73 8.64 6.53
C ALA A 20 3.47 9.23 5.31
N LEU A 21 2.78 10.15 4.61
CA LEU A 21 3.22 10.72 3.34
C LEU A 21 4.65 11.28 3.43
N GLY A 22 5.47 10.99 2.42
CA GLY A 22 6.87 11.39 2.38
C GLY A 22 7.76 10.54 3.29
N VAL A 23 7.23 9.51 3.96
CA VAL A 23 8.04 8.53 4.71
C VAL A 23 7.77 7.12 4.23
N ALA A 24 6.52 6.64 4.30
CA ALA A 24 6.14 5.31 3.85
C ALA A 24 5.74 5.32 2.36
N TYR A 25 4.95 6.32 1.97
CA TYR A 25 4.41 6.43 0.62
C TYR A 25 4.61 7.83 0.01
N ASP A 26 4.68 7.88 -1.32
CA ASP A 26 4.51 9.10 -2.11
C ASP A 26 3.08 9.16 -2.65
N TYR A 27 2.47 10.35 -2.66
CA TYR A 27 1.15 10.56 -3.27
C TYR A 27 1.31 10.65 -4.78
N VAL A 28 0.50 9.90 -5.52
CA VAL A 28 0.66 9.76 -6.96
C VAL A 28 -0.67 9.91 -7.70
N ARG A 29 -0.57 10.44 -8.92
CA ARG A 29 -1.65 10.43 -9.90
C ARG A 29 -1.37 9.38 -10.95
N LEU A 30 -2.32 8.46 -11.17
CA LEU A 30 -2.23 7.45 -12.22
C LEU A 30 -2.40 8.09 -13.60
N PHE A 31 -1.72 7.54 -14.62
CA PHE A 31 -1.91 8.02 -15.99
C PHE A 31 -3.34 7.72 -16.47
N THR A 32 -3.86 8.62 -17.30
CA THR A 32 -5.20 8.49 -17.88
C THR A 32 -5.36 7.16 -18.60
N GLY A 33 -6.45 6.44 -18.31
CA GLY A 33 -6.77 5.16 -18.94
C GLY A 33 -6.11 3.94 -18.31
N VAL A 34 -5.20 4.11 -17.35
CA VAL A 34 -4.59 2.97 -16.61
C VAL A 34 -5.58 2.36 -15.64
N VAL A 35 -6.31 3.23 -14.92
CA VAL A 35 -7.40 2.84 -14.03
C VAL A 35 -8.63 3.63 -14.43
N THR A 36 -9.74 2.91 -14.58
CA THR A 36 -11.08 3.47 -14.79
C THR A 36 -11.94 3.06 -13.61
N HIS A 37 -12.78 3.98 -13.12
CA HIS A 37 -13.75 3.69 -12.08
C HIS A 37 -15.17 3.71 -12.65
N LEU A 38 -16.10 3.04 -11.98
CA LEU A 38 -17.53 3.20 -12.27
C LEU A 38 -17.98 4.60 -11.83
N PRO A 39 -19.10 5.13 -12.35
CA PRO A 39 -19.71 6.33 -11.77
C PRO A 39 -19.93 6.11 -10.28
N VAL A 40 -19.41 7.02 -9.46
CA VAL A 40 -19.52 6.98 -8.00
C VAL A 40 -20.12 8.28 -7.50
N LEU A 41 -20.91 8.19 -6.43
CA LEU A 41 -21.42 9.36 -5.71
C LEU A 41 -20.31 9.87 -4.80
N GLU A 42 -19.91 11.13 -4.96
CA GLU A 42 -19.02 11.78 -3.98
C GLU A 42 -19.78 12.14 -2.70
N ALA A 43 -19.05 12.50 -1.64
CA ALA A 43 -19.63 12.85 -0.34
C ALA A 43 -20.69 13.96 -0.40
N GLY A 44 -20.61 14.84 -1.42
CA GLY A 44 -21.57 15.92 -1.68
C GLY A 44 -22.81 15.52 -2.50
N GLY A 45 -22.91 14.28 -2.99
CA GLY A 45 -24.06 13.76 -3.74
C GLY A 45 -23.96 13.87 -5.26
N GLU A 46 -22.90 14.47 -5.80
CA GLU A 46 -22.67 14.54 -7.26
C GLU A 46 -22.10 13.23 -7.82
N ILE A 47 -22.43 12.93 -9.08
CA ILE A 47 -21.88 11.77 -9.79
C ILE A 47 -20.53 12.13 -10.37
N VAL A 48 -19.50 11.42 -9.95
CA VAL A 48 -18.16 11.60 -10.49
C VAL A 48 -17.95 10.78 -11.74
N ALA A 49 -17.64 11.47 -12.83
CA ALA A 49 -17.46 10.88 -14.14
C ALA A 49 -16.25 9.91 -14.15
N PRO A 50 -16.33 8.75 -14.85
CA PRO A 50 -15.24 7.78 -15.00
C PRO A 50 -13.93 8.33 -15.60
N THR A 51 -13.98 9.53 -16.15
CA THR A 51 -12.84 10.25 -16.75
C THR A 51 -12.03 11.04 -15.73
N GLN A 52 -12.49 11.13 -14.48
CA GLN A 52 -11.76 11.86 -13.46
C GLN A 52 -10.43 11.17 -13.14
N PRO A 53 -9.39 11.95 -12.81
CA PRO A 53 -8.10 11.39 -12.42
C PRO A 53 -8.22 10.50 -11.18
N VAL A 54 -7.55 9.35 -11.22
CA VAL A 54 -7.44 8.46 -10.07
C VAL A 54 -6.07 8.67 -9.42
N PHE A 55 -6.09 8.83 -8.11
CA PHE A 55 -4.90 9.00 -7.29
C PHE A 55 -4.66 7.76 -6.43
N GLY A 56 -3.45 7.65 -5.89
CA GLY A 56 -3.06 6.56 -5.00
C GLY A 56 -1.77 6.86 -4.27
N TYR A 57 -1.21 5.82 -3.67
CA TYR A 57 0.00 5.89 -2.86
C TYR A 57 1.00 4.86 -3.37
N ALA A 58 2.21 5.30 -3.67
CA ALA A 58 3.31 4.44 -4.10
C ALA A 58 4.29 4.25 -2.95
N ALA A 59 4.57 2.99 -2.58
CA ALA A 59 5.49 2.69 -1.48
C ALA A 59 6.91 3.14 -1.83
N ARG A 60 7.51 4.01 -0.99
CA ARG A 60 8.86 4.55 -1.21
C ARG A 60 9.93 3.47 -1.09
N ARG A 61 9.68 2.48 -0.22
CA ARG A 61 10.58 1.36 0.05
C ARG A 61 10.42 0.18 -0.91
N GLY A 62 9.57 0.31 -1.92
CA GLY A 62 9.27 -0.77 -2.86
C GLY A 62 8.31 -1.81 -2.29
N VAL A 63 8.18 -2.92 -3.00
CA VAL A 63 7.33 -4.06 -2.61
C VAL A 63 8.18 -5.29 -2.41
N LEU A 64 7.76 -6.21 -1.54
CA LEU A 64 8.53 -7.41 -1.23
C LEU A 64 8.64 -8.33 -2.46
N ASP A 65 9.87 -8.73 -2.81
CA ASP A 65 10.12 -9.84 -3.73
C ASP A 65 9.70 -11.15 -3.06
N VAL A 66 8.70 -11.81 -3.65
CA VAL A 66 8.24 -13.13 -3.19
C VAL A 66 8.97 -14.28 -3.90
N GLY A 67 9.95 -13.96 -4.74
CA GLY A 67 10.79 -14.89 -5.48
C GLY A 67 10.96 -14.46 -6.94
N GLY A 68 12.22 -14.53 -7.42
CA GLY A 68 12.55 -14.30 -8.82
C GLY A 68 12.52 -12.83 -9.25
N GLY A 69 12.54 -11.88 -8.31
CA GLY A 69 12.48 -10.45 -8.60
C GLY A 69 11.06 -9.95 -8.88
N TYR A 70 10.03 -10.63 -8.38
CA TYR A 70 8.64 -10.31 -8.68
C TYR A 70 7.78 -10.16 -7.41
N PRO A 71 6.82 -9.20 -7.42
CA PRO A 71 5.83 -9.11 -6.36
C PRO A 71 4.76 -10.20 -6.49
N ALA A 72 3.93 -10.32 -5.46
CA ALA A 72 2.67 -11.05 -5.51
C ALA A 72 1.47 -10.12 -5.31
N GLY A 73 0.33 -10.50 -5.88
CA GLY A 73 -0.96 -9.92 -5.51
C GLY A 73 -1.65 -10.70 -4.39
N LEU A 74 -2.61 -10.08 -3.71
CA LEU A 74 -3.49 -10.83 -2.81
C LEU A 74 -4.64 -11.50 -3.59
N ASP A 75 -4.96 -12.74 -3.24
CA ASP A 75 -6.04 -13.53 -3.85
C ASP A 75 -7.43 -12.90 -3.57
N ARG A 76 -7.59 -12.28 -2.41
CA ARG A 76 -8.81 -11.58 -1.96
C ARG A 76 -9.25 -10.44 -2.88
N ILE A 77 -8.33 -9.88 -3.67
CA ILE A 77 -8.65 -8.82 -4.64
C ILE A 77 -8.96 -9.47 -5.99
N PRO A 78 -10.23 -9.71 -6.37
CA PRO A 78 -10.53 -10.37 -7.63
C PRO A 78 -9.99 -9.56 -8.82
N ALA A 79 -9.23 -10.21 -9.69
CA ALA A 79 -8.66 -9.62 -10.89
C ALA A 79 -8.56 -10.67 -12.00
N ARG A 80 -8.72 -10.23 -13.26
CA ARG A 80 -8.50 -11.05 -14.45
C ARG A 80 -7.16 -10.68 -15.08
N ASN A 81 -6.60 -11.57 -15.90
CA ASN A 81 -5.33 -11.35 -16.60
C ASN A 81 -4.18 -10.96 -15.66
N ARG A 82 -4.10 -11.62 -14.49
CA ARG A 82 -3.02 -11.37 -13.53
C ARG A 82 -1.68 -11.73 -14.15
N ARG A 83 -0.73 -10.80 -14.04
CA ARG A 83 0.67 -11.03 -14.46
C ARG A 83 1.48 -11.70 -13.36
N PHE A 84 1.14 -11.43 -12.11
CA PHE A 84 1.85 -11.92 -10.93
C PHE A 84 1.04 -12.99 -10.21
N GLN A 85 1.75 -13.91 -9.55
CA GLN A 85 1.15 -14.90 -8.69
C GLN A 85 0.37 -14.27 -7.53
N THR A 86 -0.51 -15.06 -6.94
CA THR A 86 -1.37 -14.60 -5.84
C THR A 86 -1.12 -15.36 -4.57
N PHE A 87 -1.11 -14.63 -3.45
CA PHE A 87 -0.98 -15.17 -2.12
C PHE A 87 -2.27 -14.91 -1.34
N SER A 88 -2.61 -15.84 -0.45
CA SER A 88 -3.54 -15.52 0.63
C SER A 88 -2.87 -14.57 1.62
N GLN A 89 -3.65 -13.81 2.39
CA GLN A 89 -3.09 -12.96 3.45
C GLN A 89 -2.29 -13.78 4.47
N ALA A 90 -2.75 -14.98 4.83
CA ALA A 90 -2.06 -15.86 5.75
C ALA A 90 -0.71 -16.33 5.19
N SER A 91 -0.66 -16.69 3.90
CA SER A 91 0.58 -17.08 3.22
C SER A 91 1.57 -15.91 3.11
N ALA A 92 1.08 -14.70 2.84
CA ALA A 92 1.92 -13.50 2.82
C ALA A 92 2.50 -13.20 4.21
N ALA A 93 1.70 -13.28 5.27
CA ALA A 93 2.15 -13.07 6.64
C ALA A 93 3.19 -14.12 7.07
N ALA A 94 2.96 -15.40 6.75
CA ALA A 94 3.90 -16.48 7.01
C ALA A 94 5.24 -16.30 6.26
N LEU A 95 5.20 -15.83 5.01
CA LEU A 95 6.41 -15.51 4.24
C LEU A 95 7.20 -14.39 4.91
N VAL A 96 6.55 -13.28 5.24
CA VAL A 96 7.19 -12.14 5.93
C VAL A 96 7.78 -12.59 7.26
N HIS A 97 7.04 -13.37 8.05
CA HIS A 97 7.49 -13.93 9.33
C HIS A 97 8.75 -14.78 9.17
N THR A 98 8.78 -15.65 8.16
CA THR A 98 9.94 -16.50 7.83
C THR A 98 11.14 -15.66 7.40
N LEU A 99 10.95 -14.69 6.52
CA LEU A 99 12.02 -13.88 5.96
C LEU A 99 12.63 -12.89 6.96
N ALA A 100 11.82 -12.36 7.87
CA ALA A 100 12.26 -11.41 8.89
C ALA A 100 13.11 -12.06 9.99
N GLY A 101 13.10 -13.39 10.13
CA GLY A 101 13.87 -14.10 11.17
C GLY A 101 13.52 -13.61 12.58
N SER A 102 12.23 -13.38 12.82
CA SER A 102 11.70 -12.60 13.95
C SER A 102 12.02 -13.11 15.36
N GLY A 103 12.36 -14.40 15.49
CA GLY A 103 12.44 -15.09 16.78
C GLY A 103 11.06 -15.35 17.43
N GLU A 104 9.98 -14.87 16.83
CA GLU A 104 8.61 -15.16 17.27
C GLU A 104 8.19 -16.55 16.79
N PRO A 105 7.64 -17.41 17.66
CA PRO A 105 7.32 -18.79 17.29
C PRO A 105 6.09 -18.90 16.37
N THR A 106 5.19 -17.91 16.41
CA THR A 106 3.94 -17.93 15.64
C THR A 106 3.79 -16.66 14.81
N VAL A 107 3.04 -16.78 13.70
CA VAL A 107 2.70 -15.63 12.85
C VAL A 107 1.87 -14.61 13.62
N ASP A 108 0.93 -15.05 14.46
CA ASP A 108 0.09 -14.13 15.24
C ASP A 108 0.90 -13.33 16.26
N GLY A 109 1.82 -13.98 16.98
CA GLY A 109 2.73 -13.29 17.90
C GLY A 109 3.65 -12.30 17.19
N PHE A 110 4.14 -12.69 16.00
CA PHE A 110 4.89 -11.79 15.13
C PHE A 110 4.09 -10.56 14.71
N VAL A 111 2.86 -10.75 14.22
CA VAL A 111 2.00 -9.64 13.81
C VAL A 111 1.70 -8.72 14.99
N ALA A 112 1.33 -9.27 16.15
CA ALA A 112 1.09 -8.49 17.36
C ALA A 112 2.32 -7.64 17.73
N ARG A 113 3.52 -8.24 17.71
CA ARG A 113 4.75 -7.52 18.02
C ARG A 113 5.12 -6.45 16.98
N VAL A 114 4.90 -6.70 15.69
CA VAL A 114 5.09 -5.66 14.65
C VAL A 114 4.16 -4.46 14.88
N VAL A 115 2.95 -4.70 15.38
CA VAL A 115 2.00 -3.63 15.69
C VAL A 115 2.44 -2.86 16.94
N GLU A 116 2.74 -3.56 18.04
CA GLU A 116 3.00 -2.97 19.36
C GLU A 116 4.40 -2.35 19.50
N ASP A 117 5.42 -2.95 18.87
CA ASP A 117 6.82 -2.53 19.01
C ASP A 117 7.32 -1.85 17.72
N ARG A 118 7.40 -0.52 17.78
CA ARG A 118 7.93 0.33 16.70
C ARG A 118 9.38 0.00 16.33
N GLY A 119 10.23 -0.29 17.31
CA GLY A 119 11.64 -0.61 17.09
C GLY A 119 11.77 -1.93 16.34
N PHE A 120 10.99 -2.92 16.76
CA PHE A 120 10.90 -4.21 16.08
C PHE A 120 10.34 -4.08 14.66
N ARG A 121 9.24 -3.36 14.46
CA ARG A 121 8.68 -3.08 13.13
C ARG A 121 9.70 -2.43 12.19
N ARG A 122 10.45 -1.44 12.69
CA ARG A 122 11.51 -0.78 11.92
C ARG A 122 12.60 -1.78 11.52
N LYS A 123 13.07 -2.60 12.47
CA LYS A 123 14.06 -3.64 12.20
C LYS A 123 13.57 -4.61 11.12
N VAL A 124 12.34 -5.11 11.23
CA VAL A 124 11.74 -5.99 10.22
C VAL A 124 11.74 -5.34 8.83
N ASN A 125 11.30 -4.08 8.74
CA ASN A 125 11.28 -3.36 7.46
C ASN A 125 12.69 -3.15 6.88
N ASP A 126 13.68 -2.86 7.73
CA ASP A 126 15.07 -2.67 7.30
C ASP A 126 15.70 -4.01 6.84
N ASP A 127 15.44 -5.11 7.55
CA ASP A 127 15.92 -6.45 7.19
C ASP A 127 15.34 -6.91 5.83
N LEU A 128 14.07 -6.59 5.57
CA LEU A 128 13.39 -6.95 4.33
C LEU A 128 13.71 -6.01 3.17
N GLN A 129 14.32 -4.85 3.42
CA GLN A 129 14.62 -3.86 2.38
C GLN A 129 15.54 -4.41 1.28
N ALA A 130 16.46 -5.32 1.63
CA ALA A 130 17.35 -5.96 0.66
C ALA A 130 16.61 -6.85 -0.37
N ARG A 131 15.34 -7.18 -0.10
CA ARG A 131 14.45 -7.95 -0.98
C ARG A 131 13.39 -7.08 -1.65
N ALA A 132 13.47 -5.76 -1.53
CA ALA A 132 12.51 -4.89 -2.16
C ALA A 132 12.72 -4.84 -3.68
N VAL A 133 11.64 -4.99 -4.43
CA VAL A 133 11.58 -4.65 -5.85
C VAL A 133 10.90 -3.30 -6.02
N HIS A 134 11.51 -2.47 -6.87
CA HIS A 134 11.02 -1.14 -7.19
C HIS A 134 10.46 -1.13 -8.60
N GLY A 135 9.45 -0.29 -8.84
CA GLY A 135 8.88 -0.10 -10.16
C GLY A 135 8.49 1.36 -10.37
N GLU A 136 8.84 1.88 -11.54
CA GLU A 136 8.35 3.17 -12.03
C GLU A 136 7.01 2.94 -12.73
N GLY A 137 6.00 2.58 -11.95
CA GLY A 137 4.70 2.24 -12.50
C GLY A 137 4.01 3.42 -13.20
N PRO A 138 2.81 3.22 -13.75
CA PRO A 138 2.18 4.17 -14.66
C PRO A 138 1.50 5.33 -13.92
N TRP A 139 2.30 6.10 -13.17
CA TRP A 139 1.87 7.23 -12.35
C TRP A 139 2.92 8.33 -12.30
N LYS A 140 2.52 9.51 -11.82
CA LYS A 140 3.38 10.65 -11.50
C LYS A 140 3.21 11.03 -10.04
N ILE A 141 4.33 11.25 -9.35
CA ILE A 141 4.32 11.82 -8.00
C ILE A 141 3.68 13.20 -8.05
N GLN A 142 2.87 13.51 -7.04
CA GLN A 142 2.20 14.79 -6.86
C GLN A 142 2.75 15.45 -5.60
N ASP A 143 2.93 16.76 -5.66
CA ASP A 143 3.29 17.53 -4.47
C ASP A 143 2.10 17.54 -3.52
N ALA A 144 2.30 16.94 -2.35
CA ALA A 144 1.33 16.91 -1.27
C ALA A 144 2.08 16.92 0.06
N GLU A 145 1.51 17.61 1.04
CA GLU A 145 2.04 17.67 2.38
C GLU A 145 1.08 17.00 3.35
N SER A 146 1.66 16.35 4.37
CA SER A 146 0.92 15.81 5.51
C SER A 146 1.42 16.47 6.77
N VAL A 147 0.48 16.90 7.61
CA VAL A 147 0.75 17.42 8.94
C VAL A 147 0.76 16.28 9.96
N ASP A 148 1.62 16.35 10.98
CA ASP A 148 1.56 15.46 12.15
C ASP A 148 1.70 13.95 11.88
N ILE A 149 2.55 13.53 10.94
CA ILE A 149 2.78 12.10 10.63
C ILE A 149 3.46 11.29 11.75
N ARG A 150 3.95 11.94 12.81
CA ARG A 150 4.79 11.30 13.84
C ARG A 150 4.08 10.19 14.59
N ASP A 151 2.76 10.29 14.72
CA ASP A 151 1.93 9.33 15.45
C ASP A 151 1.70 8.03 14.66
N PHE A 152 2.01 8.03 13.36
CA PHE A 152 1.80 6.90 12.44
C PHE A 152 3.10 6.18 12.03
N LEU A 153 4.25 6.68 12.47
CA LEU A 153 5.58 6.07 12.28
C LEU A 153 5.92 5.19 13.48
#